data_AF-A0A2A4T4G9-F1
#
_entry.id   AF-A0A2A4T4G9-F1
#
_cell.length_a   1.000
_cell.length_b   1.000
_cell.length_c   1.000
_cell.angle_alpha   90.00
_cell.angle_beta   90.00
_cell.angle_gamma   90.00
#
_symmetry.space_group_name_H-M   'P 1'
#
loop_
_entity.id
_entity.type
_entity.pdbx_description
1 polymer ?
#
loop_
_entity_poly.entity_id
_entity_poly.type
_entity_poly.pdbx_seq_one_letter_code
_entity_poly.pdbx_strand_id
1 'polypeptide(L)'
;MPHIILIICVLFSLALAMAVFVNPLLLQAPQAYFPREEVVEEFSESVALLETISELDVDLKMGKLSQEDYERLSLKYKRRFLDLKKQEA
;
A
#
# COMPACT_ATOMS: atom_id res chain seq x y z
N MET A 1 -38.13 -11.01 -53.42
CA MET A 1 -37.45 -9.90 -52.72
C MET A 1 -37.71 -9.81 -51.20
N PRO A 2 -38.88 -10.18 -50.61
CA PRO A 2 -39.09 -10.01 -49.16
C PRO A 2 -38.31 -11.01 -48.29
N HIS A 3 -38.02 -12.22 -48.80
CA HIS A 3 -37.28 -13.24 -48.06
C HIS A 3 -35.81 -12.87 -47.79
N ILE A 4 -35.19 -12.09 -48.69
CA ILE A 4 -33.79 -11.64 -48.52
C ILE A 4 -33.71 -10.64 -47.36
N ILE A 5 -34.70 -9.75 -47.23
CA ILE A 5 -34.79 -8.76 -46.14
C ILE A 5 -34.96 -9.49 -44.80
N LEU A 6 -35.81 -10.53 -44.74
CA LEU A 6 -36.00 -11.33 -43.54
C LEU A 6 -34.71 -12.04 -43.11
N ILE A 7 -33.97 -12.63 -44.06
CA ILE A 7 -32.69 -13.30 -43.77
C ILE A 7 -31.66 -12.30 -43.21
N ILE A 8 -31.57 -11.10 -43.79
CA ILE A 8 -30.67 -10.04 -43.31
C ILE A 8 -31.06 -9.59 -41.90
N CYS A 9 -32.35 -9.39 -41.61
CA CYS A 9 -32.82 -9.03 -40.27
C CYS A 9 -32.48 -10.11 -39.23
N VAL A 10 -32.64 -11.40 -39.57
CA VAL A 10 -32.30 -12.51 -38.67
C VAL A 10 -30.79 -12.53 -38.41
N LEU A 11 -29.96 -12.43 -39.46
CA LEU A 11 -28.50 -12.40 -39.32
C LEU A 11 -28.03 -11.19 -38.50
N PHE A 12 -28.64 -10.02 -38.71
CA PHE A 12 -28.32 -8.81 -37.96
C PHE A 12 -28.69 -8.95 -36.47
N SER A 13 -29.87 -9.49 -36.17
CA SER A 13 -30.29 -9.74 -34.79
C SER A 13 -29.39 -10.73 -34.06
N LEU A 14 -28.92 -11.77 -34.77
CA LEU A 14 -27.99 -12.76 -34.23
C LEU A 14 -26.61 -12.16 -33.96
N ALA A 15 -26.10 -11.33 -34.87
CA ALA A 15 -24.82 -10.64 -34.69
C ALA A 15 -24.87 -9.65 -33.51
N LEU A 16 -25.99 -8.93 -33.37
CA LEU A 16 -26.19 -8.00 -32.26
C LEU A 16 -26.24 -8.73 -30.91
N ALA A 17 -26.96 -9.86 -30.85
CA ALA A 17 -27.01 -10.70 -29.65
C ALA A 17 -25.61 -11.21 -29.28
N MET A 18 -24.86 -11.77 -30.23
CA MET A 18 -23.49 -12.22 -29.99
C MET A 18 -22.59 -11.10 -29.48
N ALA A 19 -22.66 -9.89 -30.06
CA ALA A 19 -21.89 -8.76 -29.61
C ALA A 19 -22.24 -8.37 -28.16
N VAL A 20 -23.53 -8.30 -27.80
CA VAL A 20 -23.95 -7.94 -26.44
C VAL A 20 -23.57 -9.00 -25.40
N PHE A 21 -23.59 -10.28 -25.75
CA PHE A 21 -23.24 -11.36 -24.82
C PHE A 21 -21.74 -11.60 -24.66
N VAL A 22 -20.96 -11.46 -25.73
CA VAL A 22 -19.52 -11.78 -25.74
C VAL A 22 -18.67 -10.60 -25.26
N ASN A 23 -19.08 -9.37 -25.58
CA ASN A 23 -18.34 -8.15 -25.24
C ASN A 23 -18.15 -7.91 -23.73
N PRO A 24 -19.17 -8.03 -22.85
CA PRO A 24 -18.98 -7.81 -21.42
C PRO A 24 -18.17 -8.93 -20.76
N LEU A 25 -18.06 -10.11 -21.39
CA LEU A 25 -17.35 -11.25 -20.82
C LEU A 25 -15.83 -11.22 -21.12
N LEU A 26 -15.43 -10.63 -22.25
CA LEU A 26 -14.02 -10.58 -22.68
C LEU A 26 -13.31 -9.26 -22.33
N LEU A 27 -14.04 -8.16 -22.12
CA LEU A 27 -13.45 -6.84 -21.85
C LEU A 27 -13.34 -6.48 -20.36
N GLN A 28 -13.83 -7.33 -19.46
CA GLN A 28 -13.61 -7.12 -18.04
C GLN A 28 -12.17 -7.52 -17.72
N ALA A 29 -11.27 -6.53 -17.78
CA ALA A 29 -9.93 -6.66 -17.24
C ALA A 29 -10.04 -7.16 -15.78
N PRO A 30 -9.20 -8.11 -15.36
CA PRO A 30 -9.23 -8.61 -13.99
C PRO A 30 -8.93 -7.45 -13.05
N GLN A 31 -9.97 -6.90 -12.43
CA GLN A 31 -9.80 -5.91 -11.38
C GLN A 31 -9.20 -6.65 -10.19
N ALA A 32 -8.02 -6.22 -9.76
CA ALA A 32 -7.40 -6.77 -8.57
C ALA A 32 -8.37 -6.58 -7.40
N TYR A 33 -8.83 -7.70 -6.81
CA TYR A 33 -9.81 -7.71 -5.72
C TYR A 33 -9.33 -6.94 -4.49
N PHE A 34 -8.01 -6.79 -4.35
CA PHE A 34 -7.39 -5.88 -3.40
C PHE A 34 -6.65 -4.79 -4.17
N PRO A 35 -6.89 -3.50 -3.90
CA PRO A 35 -5.93 -2.49 -4.29
C PRO A 35 -4.62 -2.86 -3.62
N ARG A 36 -3.55 -3.04 -4.40
CA ARG A 36 -2.21 -3.18 -3.85
C ARG A 36 -1.84 -1.79 -3.36
N GLU A 37 -2.21 -1.51 -2.12
CA GLU A 37 -1.70 -0.37 -1.38
C GLU A 37 -0.22 -0.65 -1.19
N GLU A 38 0.60 -0.16 -2.12
CA GLU A 38 2.04 -0.06 -1.94
C GLU A 38 2.28 1.00 -0.85
N VAL A 39 1.91 0.67 0.39
CA VAL A 39 2.48 1.32 1.55
C VAL A 39 3.89 0.77 1.64
N VAL A 40 4.77 1.32 0.80
CA VAL A 40 6.19 1.30 1.10
C VAL A 40 6.32 2.19 2.33
N GLU A 41 6.15 1.60 3.52
CA GLU A 41 6.65 2.21 4.74
C GLU A 41 8.15 2.33 4.53
N GLU A 42 8.57 3.47 4.00
CA GLU A 42 9.97 3.82 3.85
C GLU A 42 10.53 3.80 5.27
N PHE A 43 11.33 2.77 5.57
CA PHE A 43 11.93 2.58 6.87
C PHE A 43 12.78 3.80 7.19
N SER A 44 12.19 4.72 7.95
CA SER A 44 12.84 5.96 8.33
C SER A 44 13.74 5.66 9.52
N GLU A 45 15.05 5.80 9.33
CA GLU A 45 16.02 5.66 10.42
C GLU A 45 15.66 6.59 11.60
N SER A 46 15.08 7.75 11.33
CA SER A 46 14.62 8.68 12.38
C SER A 46 13.43 8.13 13.19
N VAL A 47 12.51 7.37 12.57
CA VAL A 47 11.44 6.67 13.29
C VAL A 47 11.99 5.53 14.15
N ALA A 48 12.92 4.73 13.62
CA ALA A 48 13.55 3.63 14.37
C ALA A 48 14.30 4.13 15.62
N LEU A 49 14.91 5.33 15.56
CA LEU A 49 15.54 5.95 16.73
C LEU A 49 14.53 6.36 17.80
N LEU A 50 13.35 6.84 17.42
CA LEU A 50 12.29 7.18 18.37
C LEU A 50 11.76 5.93 19.07
N GLU A 51 11.58 4.84 18.32
CA GLU A 51 11.19 3.55 18.87
C GLU A 51 12.24 3.02 19.86
N THR A 52 13.52 3.09 19.50
CA THR A 52 14.63 2.72 20.40
C THR A 52 14.60 3.52 21.72
N ILE A 53 14.30 4.83 21.67
CA ILE A 53 14.17 5.65 22.89
C ILE A 53 12.99 5.18 23.74
N SER A 54 11.87 4.81 23.12
CA SER A 54 10.70 4.27 23.81
C SER A 54 11.01 2.92 24.47
N GLU A 55 11.81 2.05 23.84
CA GLU A 55 12.25 0.80 24.44
C GLU A 55 13.11 1.03 25.69
N LEU A 56 14.02 2.01 25.65
CA LEU A 56 14.81 2.39 26.82
C LEU A 56 13.95 2.87 28.00
N ASP A 57 12.85 3.60 27.73
CA ASP A 57 11.90 4.01 28.77
C ASP A 57 11.22 2.81 29.43
N VAL A 58 10.88 1.79 28.64
CA VAL A 58 10.30 0.54 29.14
C VAL A 58 11.33 -0.21 29.97
N ASP A 59 12.56 -0.34 29.48
CA ASP A 59 13.61 -1.07 30.19
C ASP A 59 14.00 -0.41 31.53
N LEU A 60 14.00 0.92 31.59
CA LEU A 60 14.17 1.66 32.84
C LEU A 60 13.02 1.38 33.82
N LYS A 61 11.76 1.45 33.36
CA LYS A 61 10.57 1.15 34.19
C LYS A 61 10.56 -0.29 34.69
N MET A 62 11.10 -1.22 33.90
CA MET A 62 11.22 -2.63 34.25
C MET A 62 12.44 -2.92 35.14
N GLY A 63 13.27 -1.91 35.45
CA GLY A 63 14.48 -2.06 36.26
C GLY A 63 15.59 -2.86 35.59
N LYS A 64 15.52 -3.06 34.26
CA LYS A 64 16.55 -3.75 33.47
C LYS A 64 17.74 -2.84 33.14
N LEU A 65 17.52 -1.53 33.24
CA LEU A 65 18.48 -0.49 32.89
C LEU A 65 18.67 0.45 34.09
N SER A 66 19.90 0.89 34.33
CA SER A 66 20.18 1.93 35.34
C SER A 66 19.73 3.30 34.83
N GLN A 67 19.44 4.23 35.76
CA GLN A 67 19.10 5.61 35.42
C GLN A 67 20.23 6.30 34.64
N GLU A 68 21.49 6.05 35.02
CA GLU A 68 22.66 6.64 34.37
C GLU A 68 22.82 6.11 32.92
N ASP A 69 22.63 4.80 32.72
CA ASP A 69 22.69 4.21 31.38
C ASP A 69 21.55 4.71 30.49
N TYR A 70 20.35 4.83 31.06
CA TYR A 70 19.20 5.42 30.39
C TYR A 70 19.52 6.84 29.90
N GLU A 71 20.00 7.71 30.77
CA GLU A 71 20.28 9.10 30.44
C GLU A 71 21.35 9.21 29.35
N ARG A 72 22.43 8.42 29.46
CA ARG A 72 23.50 8.38 28.48
C ARG A 72 23.01 7.91 27.11
N LEU A 73 22.25 6.82 27.05
CA LEU A 73 21.75 6.23 25.80
C LEU A 73 20.66 7.09 25.18
N SER A 74 19.68 7.55 25.97
CA SER A 74 18.60 8.44 25.54
C SER A 74 19.17 9.72 24.92
N LEU A 75 20.18 10.34 25.55
CA LEU A 75 20.83 11.54 25.01
C LEU A 75 21.58 11.26 23.70
N LYS A 76 22.27 10.12 23.59
CA LYS A 76 22.96 9.71 22.36
C LYS A 76 21.99 9.56 21.19
N TYR A 77 20.86 8.86 21.40
CA TYR A 77 19.87 8.64 20.35
C TYR A 77 19.12 9.92 19.97
N LYS A 78 18.79 10.78 20.94
CA LYS A 78 18.19 12.10 20.68
C LYS A 78 19.09 12.98 19.80
N ARG A 79 20.40 12.99 20.05
CA ARG A 79 21.36 13.73 19.20
C ARG A 79 21.37 13.19 17.78
N ARG A 80 21.49 11.87 17.62
CA ARG A 80 21.47 11.23 16.30
C ARG A 80 20.18 11.51 15.52
N PHE A 81 19.04 11.51 16.19
CA PHE A 81 17.75 11.88 15.58
C PHE A 81 17.77 13.31 15.03
N LEU A 82 18.27 14.27 15.81
CA LEU A 82 18.38 15.66 15.36
C LEU A 82 19.34 15.82 14.18
N ASP A 83 20.43 15.06 14.16
CA ASP A 83 21.38 15.08 13.06
C ASP A 83 20.77 14.52 11.77
N LEU A 84 20.00 13.43 11.85
CA LEU A 84 19.25 12.90 10.70
C LEU A 84 18.18 13.89 10.23
N LYS A 85 17.41 14.51 11.14
CA LYS A 85 16.39 15.50 10.77
C LYS A 85 16.96 16.74 10.09
N LYS A 86 18.21 17.11 10.39
CA LYS A 86 18.91 18.20 9.67
C LYS A 86 19.36 17.80 8.27
N GLN A 87 19.60 16.51 8.01
CA GLN A 87 20.00 16.00 6.70
C GLN A 87 18.79 15.76 5.78
N GLU A 88 17.62 15.47 6.37
CA GLU A 88 16.34 15.32 5.67
C GLU A 88 15.67 16.66 5.31
N ALA A 89 16.14 17.79 5.88
CA ALA A 89 15.57 19.14 5.71
C ALA A 89 16.31 19.97 4.66
#